data_AF-A0A9D2JKW0-F1
#
_entry.id   AF-A0A9D2JKW0-F1
#
_cell.length_a   1.000
_cell.length_b   1.000
_cell.length_c   1.000
_cell.angle_alpha   90.00
_cell.angle_beta   90.00
_cell.angle_gamma   90.00
#
_symmetry.space_group_name_H-M   'P 1'
#
loop_
_entity.id
_entity.type
_entity.pdbx_description
1 polymer ?
#
loop_
_entity_poly.entity_id
_entity_poly.type
_entity_poly.pdbx_seq_one_letter_code
_entity_poly.pdbx_strand_id
1 'polypeptide(L)'
;MTANTKGNRKKQEIYSDKQLAAIRGEIPMDYPLFLSCLNRCLDVNDVETFSKLNAGYPEFMELNMADWRKANENGSALTPEEGEAMKERIFQRIRDLYGEDAI
;
A
#
# COMPACT_ATOMS: atom_id res chain seq x y z
N MET A 1 -18.06 29.18 -3.23
CA MET A 1 -17.03 28.14 -3.46
C MET A 1 -16.05 28.21 -2.30
N THR A 2 -16.30 27.45 -1.23
CA THR A 2 -15.45 27.43 -0.03
C THR A 2 -14.39 26.35 -0.17
N ALA A 3 -13.15 26.79 -0.43
CA ALA A 3 -11.99 25.91 -0.52
C ALA A 3 -11.67 25.32 0.87
N ASN A 4 -12.00 24.05 1.06
CA ASN A 4 -11.63 23.26 2.23
C ASN A 4 -10.13 22.92 2.16
N THR A 5 -9.25 23.86 2.53
CA THR A 5 -7.79 23.74 2.34
C THR A 5 -7.02 23.41 3.63
N LYS A 6 -7.69 23.22 4.76
CA LYS A 6 -7.00 22.98 6.05
C LYS A 6 -6.59 21.53 6.29
N GLY A 7 -7.18 20.55 5.59
CA GLY A 7 -6.79 19.13 5.71
C GLY A 7 -5.58 18.72 4.85
N ASN A 8 -5.36 19.38 3.72
CA ASN A 8 -4.36 18.95 2.73
C ASN A 8 -2.91 19.34 3.06
N ARG A 9 -2.68 20.48 3.74
CA ARG A 9 -1.30 20.94 4.01
C ARG A 9 -0.54 20.03 4.99
N LYS A 10 -1.22 19.48 6.01
CA LYS A 10 -0.57 18.58 6.98
C LYS A 10 -0.16 17.25 6.35
N LYS A 11 -0.96 16.68 5.45
CA LYS A 11 -0.60 15.41 4.78
C LYS A 11 0.57 15.59 3.80
N GLN A 12 0.77 16.77 3.24
CA GLN A 12 1.87 17.04 2.28
C GLN A 12 3.26 17.15 2.95
N GLU A 13 3.33 17.51 4.23
CA GLU A 13 4.59 17.43 4.99
C GLU A 13 4.87 16.01 5.50
N ILE A 14 3.83 15.20 5.65
CA ILE A 14 3.92 13.83 6.16
C ILE A 14 4.30 12.87 5.03
N TYR A 15 3.68 12.97 3.86
CA TYR A 15 3.92 12.05 2.75
C TYR A 15 4.63 12.77 1.60
N SER A 16 5.52 12.06 0.89
CA SER A 16 6.10 12.58 -0.35
C SER A 16 5.04 12.71 -1.44
N ASP A 17 5.30 13.54 -2.45
CA ASP A 17 4.38 13.70 -3.58
C ASP A 17 4.09 12.37 -4.29
N LYS A 18 5.09 11.48 -4.42
CA LYS A 18 4.91 10.14 -4.99
C LYS A 18 3.98 9.27 -4.14
N GLN A 19 4.14 9.30 -2.80
CA GLN A 19 3.26 8.57 -1.88
C GLN A 19 1.82 9.10 -1.95
N LEU A 20 1.65 10.42 -2.00
CA LEU A 20 0.33 11.03 -2.13
C LEU A 20 -0.33 10.67 -3.46
N ALA A 21 0.41 10.71 -4.57
CA ALA A 21 -0.10 10.31 -5.88
C ALA A 21 -0.60 8.85 -5.84
N ALA A 22 0.17 7.94 -5.26
CA ALA A 22 -0.23 6.54 -5.15
C ALA A 22 -1.43 6.33 -4.22
N ILE A 23 -1.46 6.99 -3.05
CA ILE A 23 -2.61 6.94 -2.12
C ILE A 23 -3.90 7.47 -2.77
N ARG A 24 -3.78 8.44 -3.68
CA ARG A 24 -4.91 9.00 -4.45
C ARG A 24 -5.27 8.17 -5.68
N GLY A 25 -4.50 7.13 -6.00
CA GLY A 25 -4.70 6.31 -7.19
C GLY A 25 -4.27 7.00 -8.49
N GLU A 26 -3.49 8.07 -8.42
CA GLU A 26 -2.98 8.80 -9.60
C GLU A 26 -1.86 8.03 -10.31
N ILE A 27 -1.12 7.20 -9.56
CA ILE A 27 -0.11 6.27 -10.10
C ILE A 27 -0.31 4.87 -9.51
N PRO A 28 0.20 3.82 -10.18
CA PRO A 28 0.21 2.48 -9.62
C PRO A 28 0.90 2.42 -8.26
N MET A 29 0.30 1.67 -7.33
CA MET A 29 0.93 1.34 -6.06
C MET A 29 1.71 0.04 -6.23
N ASP A 30 3.03 0.13 -6.18
CA ASP A 30 3.91 -1.04 -6.06
C ASP A 30 4.12 -1.43 -4.59
N TYR A 31 4.63 -2.64 -4.33
CA TYR A 31 4.81 -3.14 -2.96
C TYR A 31 5.79 -2.29 -2.12
N PRO A 32 6.96 -1.84 -2.65
CA PRO A 32 7.84 -0.91 -1.91
C PRO A 32 7.18 0.41 -1.52
N LEU A 33 6.40 1.01 -2.42
CA LEU A 33 5.68 2.26 -2.17
C LEU A 33 4.54 2.05 -1.17
N PHE A 34 3.86 0.91 -1.25
CA PHE A 34 2.88 0.48 -0.27
C PHE A 34 3.50 0.40 1.14
N LEU A 35 4.61 -0.33 1.30
CA LEU A 35 5.30 -0.45 2.59
C LEU A 35 5.76 0.91 3.12
N SER A 36 6.25 1.77 2.22
CA SER A 36 6.66 3.13 2.56
C SER A 36 5.47 3.96 3.09
N CYS A 37 4.31 3.90 2.42
CA CYS A 37 3.08 4.58 2.85
C CYS A 37 2.54 4.00 4.17
N LEU A 38 2.58 2.67 4.31
CA LEU A 38 2.10 1.95 5.49
C LEU A 38 2.93 2.29 6.74
N ASN A 39 4.25 2.21 6.66
CA ASN A 39 5.12 2.55 7.78
C ASN A 39 4.91 4.01 8.19
N ARG A 40 4.83 4.91 7.21
CA ARG A 40 4.61 6.34 7.47
C ARG A 40 3.25 6.60 8.14
N CYS A 41 2.18 5.93 7.71
CA CYS A 41 0.87 6.13 8.31
C CYS A 41 0.80 5.57 9.74
N LEU A 42 1.50 4.47 10.03
CA LEU A 42 1.65 3.93 11.38
C LEU A 42 2.44 4.89 12.28
N ASP A 43 3.56 5.45 11.80
CA ASP A 43 4.40 6.39 12.55
C ASP A 43 3.62 7.63 13.02
N VAL A 44 2.73 8.15 12.17
CA VAL A 44 1.95 9.35 12.47
C VAL A 44 0.53 9.05 12.97
N ASN A 45 0.20 7.77 13.21
CA ASN A 45 -1.15 7.31 13.58
C ASN A 45 -2.26 7.81 12.61
N ASP A 46 -1.98 7.83 11.31
CA ASP A 46 -2.94 8.18 10.26
C ASP A 46 -3.83 6.98 9.91
N VAL A 47 -4.83 6.78 10.74
CA VAL A 47 -5.81 5.68 10.63
C VAL A 47 -6.57 5.72 9.30
N GLU A 48 -6.85 6.90 8.76
CA GLU A 48 -7.58 7.04 7.49
C GLU A 48 -6.77 6.45 6.34
N THR A 49 -5.48 6.79 6.25
CA THR A 49 -4.59 6.26 5.23
C THR A 49 -4.36 4.76 5.43
N PHE A 50 -4.21 4.30 6.67
CA PHE A 50 -4.14 2.87 6.97
C PHE A 50 -5.36 2.10 6.46
N SER A 51 -6.58 2.57 6.76
CA SER A 51 -7.81 1.93 6.29
C SER A 51 -7.90 1.90 4.77
N LYS A 52 -7.47 2.96 4.08
CA LYS A 52 -7.43 3.01 2.61
C LYS A 52 -6.44 2.01 2.03
N LEU A 53 -5.23 1.93 2.58
CA LEU A 53 -4.22 0.98 2.14
C LEU A 53 -4.68 -0.46 2.35
N ASN A 54 -5.26 -0.76 3.52
CA ASN A 54 -5.76 -2.09 3.85
C ASN A 54 -6.93 -2.53 2.95
N ALA A 55 -7.86 -1.63 2.63
CA ALA A 55 -8.99 -1.94 1.75
C ALA A 55 -8.61 -1.96 0.25
N GLY A 56 -7.72 -1.05 -0.16
CA GLY A 56 -7.30 -0.91 -1.56
C GLY A 56 -6.34 -2.01 -2.01
N TYR A 57 -5.46 -2.44 -1.11
CA TYR A 57 -4.38 -3.38 -1.39
C TYR A 57 -4.30 -4.50 -0.34
N PRO A 58 -5.36 -5.31 -0.17
CA PRO A 58 -5.38 -6.39 0.83
C PRO A 58 -4.26 -7.42 0.61
N GLU A 59 -3.86 -7.64 -0.65
CA GLU A 59 -2.82 -8.60 -1.02
C GLU A 59 -1.42 -8.15 -0.57
N PHE A 60 -1.13 -6.86 -0.70
CA PHE A 60 0.07 -6.28 -0.11
C PHE A 60 0.04 -6.36 1.41
N MET A 61 -1.14 -6.29 2.03
CA MET A 61 -1.22 -6.49 3.48
C MET A 61 -0.94 -7.91 3.90
N GLU A 62 -1.50 -8.89 3.20
CA GLU A 62 -1.21 -10.29 3.45
C GLU A 62 0.27 -10.60 3.27
N LEU A 63 0.91 -10.05 2.23
CA LEU A 63 2.34 -10.21 1.99
C LEU A 63 3.17 -9.59 3.13
N ASN A 64 2.86 -8.37 3.56
CA ASN A 64 3.55 -7.73 4.68
C ASN A 64 3.38 -8.52 6.00
N MET A 65 2.19 -9.07 6.25
CA MET A 65 1.93 -9.91 7.42
C MET A 65 2.68 -11.24 7.34
N ALA A 66 2.81 -11.84 6.16
CA ALA A 66 3.62 -13.04 5.94
C ALA A 66 5.11 -12.78 6.17
N ASP A 67 5.62 -11.65 5.67
CA ASP A 67 7.01 -11.22 5.91
C ASP A 67 7.26 -10.99 7.41
N TRP A 68 6.33 -10.32 8.10
CA TRP A 68 6.41 -10.11 9.55
C TRP A 68 6.38 -11.41 10.34
N ARG A 69 5.52 -12.36 9.95
CA ARG A 69 5.44 -13.71 10.52
C ARG A 69 6.74 -14.49 10.37
N LYS A 70 7.34 -14.44 9.18
CA LYS A 70 8.63 -15.06 8.86
C LYS A 70 9.77 -14.44 9.67
N ALA A 71 9.76 -13.12 9.85
CA ALA A 71 10.78 -12.39 10.60
C ALA A 71 10.69 -12.61 12.12
N ASN A 72 9.51 -12.96 12.65
CA ASN A 72 9.26 -13.12 14.10
C ASN A 72 9.05 -14.59 14.54
N GLU A 73 9.80 -15.54 13.95
CA GLU A 73 10.00 -16.98 14.31
C GLU A 73 8.79 -17.87 14.70
N ASN A 74 7.58 -17.32 14.87
CA ASN A 74 6.37 -17.95 15.39
C ASN A 74 5.22 -17.94 14.38
N GLY A 75 5.41 -17.34 13.21
CA GLY A 75 4.40 -17.26 12.18
C GLY A 75 4.76 -18.13 10.98
N SER A 76 3.84 -19.02 10.59
CA SER A 76 3.92 -19.74 9.31
C SER A 76 4.14 -18.73 8.18
N ALA A 77 5.29 -18.85 7.51
CA ALA A 77 5.61 -18.08 6.31
C ALA A 77 4.83 -18.66 5.12
N LEU A 78 4.45 -17.81 4.17
CA LEU A 78 3.86 -18.28 2.91
C LEU A 78 4.83 -19.25 2.23
N THR A 79 4.29 -20.34 1.70
CA THR A 79 5.03 -21.24 0.82
C THR A 79 5.42 -20.53 -0.48
N PRO A 80 6.42 -21.02 -1.22
CA PRO A 80 6.79 -20.45 -2.51
C PRO A 80 5.61 -20.35 -3.49
N GLU A 81 4.73 -21.34 -3.50
CA GLU A 81 3.55 -21.39 -4.36
C GLU A 81 2.51 -20.32 -3.97
N GLU A 82 2.24 -20.15 -2.67
CA GLU A 82 1.37 -19.08 -2.18
C GLU A 82 1.97 -17.69 -2.45
N GLY A 83 3.29 -17.56 -2.40
CA GLY A 83 4.00 -16.32 -2.72
C GLY A 83 3.88 -15.94 -4.20
N GLU A 84 4.04 -16.90 -5.12
CA GLU A 84 3.88 -16.65 -6.56
C GLU A 84 2.42 -16.37 -6.92
N ALA A 85 1.46 -17.12 -6.35
CA ALA A 85 0.04 -16.84 -6.54
C ALA A 85 -0.35 -15.43 -6.06
N MET A 86 0.23 -14.97 -4.94
CA MET A 86 0.04 -13.61 -4.45
C MET A 86 0.60 -12.56 -5.41
N LYS A 87 1.82 -12.77 -5.93
CA LYS A 87 2.43 -11.84 -6.90
C LYS A 87 1.62 -11.72 -8.18
N GLU A 88 1.10 -12.82 -8.70
CA GLU A 88 0.32 -12.78 -9.93
C GLU A 88 -1.00 -12.00 -9.73
N ARG A 89 -1.67 -12.20 -8.58
CA ARG A 89 -2.88 -11.43 -8.25
C ARG A 89 -2.61 -9.93 -8.08
N ILE A 90 -1.50 -9.57 -7.43
CA ILE A 90 -1.01 -8.19 -7.35
C ILE A 90 -0.81 -7.59 -8.75
N PHE A 91 -0.12 -8.30 -9.64
CA PHE A 91 0.14 -7.82 -10.99
C PHE A 91 -1.14 -7.69 -11.79
N GLN A 92 -2.03 -8.67 -11.72
CA GLN A 92 -3.32 -8.56 -12.40
C GLN A 92 -4.11 -7.35 -11.93
N ARG A 93 -4.14 -7.09 -10.61
CA ARG A 93 -4.86 -5.94 -10.06
C ARG A 93 -4.27 -4.59 -10.47
N ILE A 94 -2.95 -4.50 -10.61
CA ILE A 94 -2.31 -3.29 -11.15
C ILE A 94 -2.68 -3.11 -12.62
N ARG A 95 -2.65 -4.17 -13.44
CA ARG A 95 -3.10 -4.12 -14.84
C ARG A 95 -4.56 -3.72 -14.98
N ASP A 96 -5.44 -4.27 -14.15
CA ASP A 96 -6.88 -3.97 -14.17
C ASP A 96 -7.18 -2.50 -13.84
N LEU A 97 -6.42 -1.90 -12.92
CA LEU A 97 -6.65 -0.52 -12.46
C LEU A 97 -5.96 0.54 -13.33
N TYR A 98 -4.80 0.21 -13.91
CA TYR A 98 -3.92 1.19 -14.55
C TYR A 98 -3.60 0.88 -16.01
N GLY A 99 -4.08 -0.25 -16.55
CA GLY A 99 -3.80 -0.73 -17.90
C GLY A 99 -2.65 -1.75 -17.94
N GLU A 100 -2.62 -2.55 -19.00
CA GLU A 100 -1.67 -3.65 -19.21
C GLU A 100 -0.19 -3.22 -19.12
N ASP A 101 0.12 -1.96 -19.44
CA ASP A 101 1.49 -1.42 -19.47
C ASP A 101 2.00 -0.92 -18.09
N ALA A 102 1.26 -1.15 -17.00
CA ALA A 102 1.54 -0.57 -15.69
C ALA A 102 2.62 -1.29 -14.86
N ILE A 103 3.22 -2.38 -15.36
CA ILE A 103 4.16 -3.27 -14.65
C ILE A 103 5.41 -3.54 -15.49
#